data_AF-A0A8S3DQ14-F1
#
_entry.id   AF-A0A8S3DQ14-F1
#
_cell.length_a   1.000
_cell.length_b   1.000
_cell.length_c   1.000
_cell.angle_alpha   90.00
_cell.angle_beta   90.00
_cell.angle_gamma   90.00
#
_symmetry.space_group_name_H-M   'P 1'
#
loop_
_entity.id
_entity.type
_entity.pdbx_description
1 polymer ?
#
loop_
_entity_poly.entity_id
_entity_poly.type
_entity_poly.pdbx_seq_one_letter_code
_entity_poly.pdbx_strand_id
1 'polypeptide(L)'
;MQAKLFAWTNCSVAEFMLKLPFPPPFAIVRAGISQLKNLDLLDKWEDLVELGAFCLALPIVELPYAMMIVYAHLFKCLRPILIIVSTIIIGDPFQSKPNNRFSLEFKRRLVSNKNSDHFVFYQLYLQWEQSTDKKQFCINQNIKYFRMKQIDCFKKSIIDYLIHIKFSKFFYSNNDENIDLNENSSCWPLIQAILVRCLPQNLISYDQQWLSSRNELVTLDQSSILNHIQWNERDKIRFAICDDIVRSTKGLFIGKYCTLIEDIVLLFFGTINDALKLNDYQIVLSDNNLFKLRTKLNACIKRKLQSLGCDNDTTNDYHSFNLLVKIFSNIN
;
A
#
# COMPACT_ATOMS: atom_id res chain seq x y z
N MET A 1 -9.08 14.97 -4.08
CA MET A 1 -10.06 14.04 -4.67
C MET A 1 -11.48 14.40 -4.25
N GLN A 2 -11.83 14.40 -2.96
CA GLN A 2 -13.17 14.78 -2.46
C GLN A 2 -13.65 16.15 -2.94
N ALA A 3 -12.75 17.12 -3.11
CA ALA A 3 -13.07 18.42 -3.71
C ALA A 3 -13.83 18.31 -5.04
N LYS A 4 -13.63 17.25 -5.85
CA LYS A 4 -14.37 17.04 -7.10
C LYS A 4 -15.82 16.61 -6.91
N LEU A 5 -16.19 16.07 -5.74
CA LEU A 5 -17.59 15.80 -5.40
C LEU A 5 -18.36 17.09 -5.09
N PHE A 6 -17.65 18.12 -4.62
CA PHE A 6 -18.24 19.38 -4.15
C PHE A 6 -17.98 20.57 -5.10
N ALA A 7 -16.97 20.46 -5.97
CA ALA A 7 -16.67 21.48 -6.96
C ALA A 7 -17.78 21.55 -7.99
N TRP A 8 -18.12 22.77 -8.36
CA TRP A 8 -19.12 23.08 -9.37
C TRP A 8 -18.57 22.61 -10.73
N THR A 9 -19.43 22.18 -11.65
CA THR A 9 -19.03 21.58 -12.94
C THR A 9 -18.11 22.46 -13.79
N ASN A 10 -18.13 23.78 -13.59
CA ASN A 10 -17.31 24.75 -14.33
C ASN A 10 -16.17 25.36 -13.49
N CYS A 11 -15.84 24.78 -12.34
CA CYS A 11 -14.84 25.30 -11.40
C CYS A 11 -13.69 24.29 -11.29
N SER A 12 -12.46 24.75 -11.55
CA SER A 12 -11.28 23.91 -11.34
C SER A 12 -11.11 23.57 -9.86
N VAL A 13 -10.37 22.48 -9.57
CA VAL A 13 -10.08 22.09 -8.18
C VAL A 13 -9.32 23.20 -7.47
N ALA A 14 -8.39 23.86 -8.18
CA ALA A 14 -7.62 24.97 -7.63
C ALA A 14 -8.50 26.17 -7.25
N GLU A 15 -9.42 26.58 -8.13
CA GLU A 15 -10.36 27.67 -7.85
C GLU A 15 -11.30 27.34 -6.69
N PHE A 16 -11.74 26.07 -6.58
CA PHE A 16 -12.55 25.62 -5.45
C PHE A 16 -11.77 25.71 -4.13
N MET A 17 -10.52 25.20 -4.10
CA MET A 17 -9.69 25.20 -2.90
C MET A 17 -9.34 26.61 -2.42
N LEU A 18 -9.22 27.57 -3.33
CA LEU A 18 -8.99 28.98 -3.00
C LEU A 18 -10.19 29.66 -2.32
N LYS A 19 -11.40 29.11 -2.48
CA LYS A 19 -12.63 29.64 -1.84
C LYS A 19 -12.85 29.10 -0.43
N LEU A 20 -11.99 28.19 0.06
CA LEU A 20 -12.09 27.66 1.42
C LEU A 20 -11.75 28.74 2.46
N PRO A 21 -12.30 28.67 3.69
CA PRO A 21 -11.99 29.63 4.76
C PRO A 21 -10.49 29.74 5.06
N PHE A 22 -9.76 28.63 4.89
CA PHE A 22 -8.31 28.55 5.04
C PHE A 22 -7.73 27.88 3.80
N PRO A 23 -7.46 28.63 2.72
CA PRO A 23 -7.02 28.05 1.47
C PRO A 23 -5.60 27.49 1.61
N PRO A 24 -5.33 26.26 1.13
CA PRO A 24 -3.98 25.71 1.15
C PRO A 24 -3.06 26.44 0.16
N PRO A 25 -1.74 26.43 0.39
CA PRO A 25 -0.77 26.96 -0.57
C PRO A 25 -0.94 26.36 -1.97
N PHE A 26 -0.94 27.21 -2.99
CA PHE A 26 -1.18 26.80 -4.39
C PHE A 26 -0.20 25.71 -4.88
N ALA A 27 1.05 25.74 -4.41
CA ALA A 27 2.04 24.71 -4.71
C ALA A 27 1.59 23.32 -4.24
N ILE A 28 0.97 23.23 -3.05
CA ILE A 28 0.44 21.97 -2.49
C ILE A 28 -0.76 21.48 -3.31
N VAL A 29 -1.65 22.40 -3.71
CA VAL A 29 -2.81 22.06 -4.56
C VAL A 29 -2.34 21.51 -5.91
N ARG A 30 -1.39 22.18 -6.58
CA ARG A 30 -0.82 21.71 -7.84
C ARG A 30 -0.12 20.36 -7.71
N ALA A 31 0.65 20.16 -6.64
CA ALA A 31 1.31 18.88 -6.37
C ALA A 31 0.27 17.77 -6.19
N GLY A 32 -0.80 18.02 -5.45
CA GLY A 32 -1.91 17.08 -5.27
C GLY A 32 -2.62 16.73 -6.58
N ILE A 33 -2.93 17.72 -7.42
CA ILE A 33 -3.54 17.48 -8.75
C ILE A 33 -2.60 16.66 -9.63
N SER A 34 -1.30 17.01 -9.67
CA SER A 34 -0.31 16.27 -10.43
C SER A 34 -0.20 14.82 -9.95
N GLN A 35 -0.24 14.59 -8.64
CA GLN A 35 -0.22 13.24 -8.08
C GLN A 35 -1.46 12.43 -8.48
N LEU A 36 -2.65 13.03 -8.45
CA LEU A 36 -3.88 12.37 -8.87
C LEU A 36 -3.87 12.00 -10.36
N LYS A 37 -3.35 12.90 -11.22
CA LYS A 37 -3.15 12.61 -12.65
C LYS A 37 -2.11 11.49 -12.87
N ASN A 38 -1.02 11.49 -12.10
CA ASN A 38 0.01 10.45 -12.19
C ASN A 38 -0.50 9.06 -11.76
N LEU A 39 -1.53 9.01 -10.92
CA LEU A 39 -2.21 7.78 -10.51
C LEU A 39 -3.36 7.39 -11.48
N ASP A 40 -3.54 8.12 -12.59
CA ASP A 40 -4.61 7.93 -13.57
C ASP A 40 -6.02 8.01 -12.94
N LEU A 41 -6.17 8.80 -11.87
CA LEU A 41 -7.45 9.03 -11.17
C LEU A 41 -8.23 10.22 -11.71
N LEU A 42 -7.48 11.16 -12.29
CA LEU A 42 -8.00 12.30 -13.03
C LEU A 42 -7.44 12.26 -14.45
N ASP A 43 -8.21 12.71 -15.41
CA ASP A 43 -7.76 12.87 -16.77
C ASP A 43 -6.92 14.16 -16.95
N LYS A 44 -6.54 14.46 -18.19
CA LYS A 44 -5.76 15.66 -18.52
C LYS A 44 -6.49 16.97 -18.18
N TRP A 45 -7.82 16.96 -18.24
CA TRP A 45 -8.72 18.09 -17.96
C TRP A 45 -9.10 18.19 -16.48
N GLU A 46 -8.51 17.35 -15.63
CA GLU A 46 -8.85 17.19 -14.22
C GLU A 46 -10.20 16.51 -13.99
N ASP A 47 -10.85 15.91 -14.98
CA ASP A 47 -12.09 15.19 -14.78
C ASP A 47 -11.86 13.82 -14.16
N LEU A 48 -12.84 13.37 -13.37
CA LEU A 48 -12.75 12.13 -12.63
C LEU A 48 -12.89 10.95 -13.60
N VAL A 49 -11.91 10.06 -13.60
CA VAL A 49 -11.94 8.79 -14.36
C VAL A 49 -12.67 7.73 -13.53
N GLU A 50 -13.16 6.66 -14.16
CA GLU A 50 -13.84 5.54 -13.48
C GLU A 50 -13.06 5.02 -12.26
N LEU A 51 -11.75 4.79 -12.40
CA LEU A 51 -10.87 4.44 -11.28
C LEU A 51 -10.93 5.45 -10.13
N GLY A 52 -10.90 6.75 -10.44
CA GLY A 52 -11.03 7.82 -9.45
C GLY A 52 -12.40 7.83 -8.77
N ALA A 53 -13.47 7.55 -9.52
CA ALA A 53 -14.82 7.41 -8.99
C ALA A 53 -14.94 6.21 -8.05
N PHE A 54 -14.31 5.08 -8.37
CA PHE A 54 -14.25 3.93 -7.47
C PHE A 54 -13.53 4.25 -6.17
N CYS A 55 -12.36 4.89 -6.24
CA CYS A 55 -11.64 5.29 -5.03
C CYS A 55 -12.44 6.26 -4.15
N LEU A 56 -13.23 7.16 -4.75
CA LEU A 56 -14.13 8.05 -4.01
C LEU A 56 -15.34 7.34 -3.40
N ALA A 57 -15.79 6.24 -4.02
CA ALA A 57 -16.93 5.48 -3.54
C ALA A 57 -16.58 4.66 -2.28
N LEU A 58 -15.33 4.19 -2.16
CA LEU A 58 -14.88 3.43 -1.00
C LEU A 58 -15.03 4.25 0.30
N PRO A 59 -15.43 3.61 1.43
CA PRO A 59 -15.57 4.27 2.73
C PRO A 59 -14.19 4.48 3.41
N ILE A 60 -13.22 4.99 2.65
CA ILE A 60 -11.83 5.21 3.05
C ILE A 60 -11.44 6.62 2.62
N VAL A 61 -10.93 7.42 3.56
CA VAL A 61 -10.62 8.83 3.31
C VAL A 61 -9.26 8.97 2.61
N GLU A 62 -8.29 8.18 3.04
CA GLU A 62 -6.92 8.23 2.54
C GLU A 62 -6.79 7.46 1.22
N LEU A 63 -6.46 8.20 0.15
CA LEU A 63 -6.32 7.65 -1.19
C LEU A 63 -5.34 6.47 -1.31
N PRO A 64 -4.15 6.48 -0.68
CA PRO A 64 -3.24 5.34 -0.78
C PRO A 64 -3.89 4.03 -0.37
N TYR A 65 -4.68 4.01 0.70
CA TYR A 65 -5.36 2.80 1.20
C TYR A 65 -6.50 2.36 0.28
N ALA A 66 -7.26 3.29 -0.28
CA ALA A 66 -8.25 2.98 -1.31
C ALA A 66 -7.60 2.33 -2.53
N MET A 67 -6.46 2.88 -3.00
CA MET A 67 -5.68 2.30 -4.09
C MET A 67 -5.13 0.92 -3.76
N MET A 68 -4.66 0.69 -2.52
CA MET A 68 -4.19 -0.64 -2.11
C MET A 68 -5.27 -1.69 -2.29
N ILE A 69 -6.53 -1.39 -1.96
CA ILE A 69 -7.65 -2.32 -2.14
C ILE A 69 -7.91 -2.59 -3.62
N VAL A 70 -7.87 -1.57 -4.48
CA VAL A 70 -7.98 -1.74 -5.94
C VAL A 70 -6.88 -2.69 -6.45
N TYR A 71 -5.63 -2.44 -6.09
CA TYR A 71 -4.52 -3.31 -6.48
C TYR A 71 -4.61 -4.71 -5.87
N ALA A 72 -5.18 -4.86 -4.68
CA ALA A 72 -5.36 -6.16 -4.04
C ALA A 72 -6.38 -7.04 -4.80
N HIS A 73 -7.43 -6.43 -5.37
CA HIS A 73 -8.34 -7.13 -6.28
C HIS A 73 -7.65 -7.52 -7.59
N LEU A 74 -6.86 -6.59 -8.14
CA LEU A 74 -6.10 -6.81 -9.35
C LEU A 74 -5.11 -7.99 -9.21
N PHE A 75 -4.42 -8.07 -8.07
CA PHE A 75 -3.44 -9.13 -7.78
C PHE A 75 -4.02 -10.34 -7.04
N LYS A 76 -5.33 -10.38 -6.76
CA LYS A 76 -5.99 -11.46 -5.99
C LYS A 76 -5.33 -11.75 -4.63
N CYS A 77 -4.99 -10.70 -3.88
CA CYS A 77 -4.47 -10.78 -2.51
C CYS A 77 -5.27 -9.85 -1.57
N LEU A 78 -6.60 -9.92 -1.68
CA LEU A 78 -7.50 -8.98 -1.01
C LEU A 78 -7.42 -9.04 0.52
N ARG A 79 -7.48 -10.24 1.09
CA ARG A 79 -7.53 -10.47 2.55
C ARG A 79 -6.36 -9.86 3.31
N PRO A 80 -5.07 -10.10 2.95
CA PRO A 80 -3.96 -9.49 3.68
C PRO A 80 -3.98 -7.96 3.60
N ILE A 81 -4.29 -7.39 2.44
CA ILE A 81 -4.35 -5.93 2.27
C ILE A 81 -5.49 -5.33 3.09
N LEU A 82 -6.68 -5.93 3.07
CA LEU A 82 -7.80 -5.45 3.89
C LEU A 82 -7.47 -5.47 5.37
N ILE A 83 -6.81 -6.52 5.86
CA ILE A 83 -6.37 -6.59 7.26
C ILE A 83 -5.36 -5.49 7.57
N ILE A 84 -4.36 -5.29 6.71
CA ILE A 84 -3.31 -4.26 6.88
C ILE A 84 -3.94 -2.86 6.91
N VAL A 85 -4.72 -2.51 5.88
CA VAL A 85 -5.41 -1.22 5.77
C VAL A 85 -6.35 -0.99 6.95
N SER A 86 -7.13 -2.01 7.34
CA SER A 86 -8.03 -1.92 8.48
C SER A 86 -7.28 -1.72 9.79
N THR A 87 -6.09 -2.31 9.93
CA THR A 87 -5.25 -2.14 11.12
C THR A 87 -4.61 -0.76 11.18
N ILE A 88 -4.22 -0.18 10.04
CA ILE A 88 -3.66 1.17 9.96
C ILE A 88 -4.73 2.24 10.26
N ILE A 89 -5.86 2.22 9.54
CA ILE A 89 -6.98 3.16 9.72
C ILE A 89 -7.58 3.01 11.12
N ILE A 90 -7.84 1.73 11.45
CA ILE A 90 -7.80 1.15 12.77
C ILE A 90 -7.04 2.02 13.77
N GLY A 91 -5.75 1.72 13.77
CA GLY A 91 -4.60 2.09 14.60
C GLY A 91 -4.12 0.89 15.41
N ASP A 92 -2.82 0.87 15.74
CA ASP A 92 -2.08 -0.27 16.28
C ASP A 92 -2.80 -0.97 17.48
N PRO A 93 -3.10 -2.29 17.37
CA PRO A 93 -3.72 -3.07 18.44
C PRO A 93 -2.78 -3.45 19.59
N PHE A 94 -1.46 -3.30 19.43
CA PHE A 94 -0.50 -3.53 20.51
C PHE A 94 -0.64 -2.46 21.62
N GLN A 95 -0.38 -2.87 22.86
CA GLN A 95 -0.31 -1.92 23.98
C GLN A 95 0.93 -1.03 23.86
N SER A 96 0.72 0.29 23.79
CA SER A 96 1.79 1.29 23.87
C SER A 96 2.27 1.37 25.31
N LYS A 97 3.40 0.71 25.59
CA LYS A 97 4.14 0.81 26.85
C LYS A 97 5.60 1.11 26.51
N PRO A 98 6.28 2.01 27.23
CA PRO A 98 7.71 2.23 27.05
C PRO A 98 8.45 0.91 27.31
N ASN A 99 9.38 0.54 26.42
CA ASN A 99 10.16 -0.70 26.50
C ASN A 99 9.33 -1.99 26.59
N ASN A 100 8.28 -2.13 25.77
CA ASN A 100 7.49 -3.36 25.69
C ASN A 100 8.27 -4.49 24.97
N ARG A 101 9.32 -5.02 25.60
CA ARG A 101 10.13 -6.13 25.07
C ARG A 101 9.28 -7.35 24.74
N PHE A 102 8.25 -7.61 25.55
CA PHE A 102 7.32 -8.71 25.34
C PHE A 102 6.56 -8.58 24.02
N SER A 103 6.01 -7.40 23.70
CA SER A 103 5.32 -7.22 22.41
C SER A 103 6.28 -7.35 21.24
N LEU A 104 7.51 -6.82 21.34
CA LEU A 104 8.53 -6.97 20.30
C LEU A 104 8.91 -8.43 20.07
N GLU A 105 9.11 -9.20 21.15
CA GLU A 105 9.39 -10.64 21.05
C GLU A 105 8.23 -11.39 20.38
N PHE A 106 6.99 -11.08 20.75
CA PHE A 106 5.83 -11.68 20.10
C PHE A 106 5.73 -11.28 18.63
N LYS A 107 5.93 -10.00 18.28
CA LYS A 107 5.99 -9.53 16.88
C LYS A 107 7.07 -10.28 16.08
N ARG A 108 8.25 -10.52 16.66
CA ARG A 108 9.32 -11.30 16.01
C ARG A 108 8.91 -12.75 15.74
N ARG A 109 8.19 -13.39 16.68
CA ARG A 109 7.66 -14.76 16.48
C ARG A 109 6.66 -14.83 15.33
N LEU A 110 5.86 -13.78 15.12
CA LEU A 110 4.88 -13.72 14.02
C LEU A 110 5.55 -13.63 12.64
N VAL A 111 6.73 -13.02 12.55
CA VAL A 111 7.31 -12.57 11.30
C VAL A 111 8.01 -13.67 10.50
N SER A 112 8.49 -14.76 11.12
CA SER A 112 9.10 -15.92 10.43
C SER A 112 10.04 -15.50 9.28
N ASN A 113 10.99 -14.60 9.58
CA ASN A 113 11.98 -13.98 8.67
C ASN A 113 11.49 -12.87 7.71
N LYS A 114 10.19 -12.56 7.67
CA LYS A 114 9.65 -11.44 6.86
C LYS A 114 9.70 -10.11 7.62
N ASN A 115 10.84 -9.43 7.57
CA ASN A 115 11.11 -8.16 8.26
C ASN A 115 10.10 -7.03 7.89
N SER A 116 8.92 -7.06 8.51
CA SER A 116 7.76 -6.26 8.11
C SER A 116 6.73 -6.09 9.23
N ASP A 117 6.51 -4.84 9.66
CA ASP A 117 5.43 -4.50 10.60
C ASP A 117 4.04 -4.73 9.98
N HIS A 118 3.87 -4.50 8.68
CA HIS A 118 2.60 -4.80 7.99
C HIS A 118 2.30 -6.31 8.02
N PHE A 119 3.32 -7.16 7.89
CA PHE A 119 3.15 -8.61 7.98
C PHE A 119 2.81 -9.04 9.41
N VAL A 120 3.38 -8.39 10.43
CA VAL A 120 2.99 -8.59 11.84
C VAL A 120 1.49 -8.38 12.01
N PHE A 121 0.92 -7.29 11.47
CA PHE A 121 -0.52 -7.02 11.58
C PHE A 121 -1.37 -8.11 10.94
N TYR A 122 -0.96 -8.57 9.75
CA TYR A 122 -1.63 -9.67 9.09
C TYR A 122 -1.60 -10.96 9.93
N GLN A 123 -0.42 -11.39 10.38
CA GLN A 123 -0.27 -12.62 11.18
C GLN A 123 -0.96 -12.54 12.54
N LEU A 124 -0.91 -11.37 13.19
CA LEU A 124 -1.62 -11.11 14.43
C LEU A 124 -3.12 -11.34 14.26
N TYR A 125 -3.69 -10.77 13.20
CA TYR A 125 -5.11 -10.90 12.92
C TYR A 125 -5.47 -12.36 12.64
N LEU A 126 -4.66 -13.09 11.85
CA LEU A 126 -4.91 -14.51 11.57
C LEU A 126 -4.96 -15.36 12.85
N GLN A 127 -3.96 -15.21 13.72
CA GLN A 127 -3.91 -15.96 14.99
C GLN A 127 -5.07 -15.58 15.92
N TRP A 128 -5.43 -14.29 15.97
CA TRP A 128 -6.58 -13.83 16.74
C TRP A 128 -7.90 -14.38 16.20
N GLU A 129 -8.10 -14.36 14.88
CA GLU A 129 -9.31 -14.87 14.22
C GLU A 129 -9.50 -16.38 14.46
N GLN A 130 -8.41 -17.14 14.46
CA GLN A 130 -8.38 -18.58 14.70
C GLN A 130 -8.42 -18.97 16.18
N SER A 131 -8.19 -18.03 17.10
CA SER A 131 -8.22 -18.31 18.54
C SER A 131 -9.63 -18.69 19.02
N THR A 132 -9.71 -19.71 19.88
CA THR A 132 -10.97 -20.16 20.49
C THR A 132 -11.55 -19.09 21.42
N ASP A 133 -10.70 -18.54 22.28
CA ASP A 133 -11.03 -17.39 23.12
C ASP A 133 -10.23 -16.15 22.70
N LYS A 134 -10.88 -15.33 21.88
CA LYS A 134 -10.35 -14.05 21.36
C LYS A 134 -9.98 -13.06 22.44
N LYS A 135 -10.67 -13.08 23.59
CA LYS A 135 -10.39 -12.16 24.69
C LYS A 135 -9.16 -12.63 25.45
N GLN A 136 -9.10 -13.93 25.76
CA GLN A 136 -7.95 -14.51 26.43
C GLN A 136 -6.67 -14.44 25.58
N PHE A 137 -6.77 -14.66 24.26
CA PHE A 137 -5.66 -14.45 23.32
C PHE A 137 -5.08 -13.04 23.46
N CYS A 138 -5.96 -12.02 23.45
CA CYS A 138 -5.53 -10.63 23.58
C CYS A 138 -4.87 -10.34 24.93
N ILE A 139 -5.39 -10.91 26.03
CA ILE A 139 -4.79 -10.78 27.37
C ILE A 139 -3.37 -11.39 27.36
N ASN A 140 -3.23 -12.62 26.87
CA ASN A 140 -1.96 -13.35 26.86
C ASN A 140 -0.88 -12.64 26.02
N GLN A 141 -1.27 -11.99 24.93
CA GLN A 141 -0.33 -11.35 23.99
C GLN A 141 -0.20 -9.83 24.18
N ASN A 142 -0.77 -9.24 25.25
CA ASN A 142 -0.78 -7.80 25.50
C ASN A 142 -1.37 -6.97 24.33
N ILE A 143 -2.48 -7.45 23.77
CA ILE A 143 -3.22 -6.81 22.67
C ILE A 143 -4.49 -6.15 23.21
N LYS A 144 -4.88 -5.01 22.64
CA LYS A 144 -6.14 -4.33 22.93
C LYS A 144 -7.30 -5.06 22.27
N TYR A 145 -8.06 -5.86 23.03
CA TYR A 145 -9.20 -6.63 22.52
C TYR A 145 -10.23 -5.81 21.75
N PHE A 146 -10.63 -4.66 22.30
CA PHE A 146 -11.60 -3.78 21.64
C PHE A 146 -11.09 -3.27 20.29
N ARG A 147 -9.78 -3.03 20.17
CA ARG A 147 -9.14 -2.61 18.93
C ARG A 147 -9.21 -3.68 17.85
N MET A 148 -8.92 -4.93 18.21
CA MET A 148 -9.05 -6.07 17.29
C MET A 148 -10.49 -6.23 16.80
N LYS A 149 -11.48 -6.05 17.67
CA LYS A 149 -12.90 -6.05 17.27
C LYS A 149 -13.22 -4.92 16.28
N GLN A 150 -12.73 -3.70 16.52
CA GLN A 150 -12.92 -2.59 15.58
C GLN A 150 -12.29 -2.87 14.22
N ILE A 151 -11.07 -3.45 14.19
CA ILE A 151 -10.39 -3.86 12.97
C ILE A 151 -11.23 -4.89 12.19
N ASP A 152 -11.75 -5.93 12.86
CA ASP A 152 -12.61 -6.95 12.23
C ASP A 152 -13.92 -6.35 11.68
N CYS A 153 -14.59 -5.50 12.46
CA CYS A 153 -15.81 -4.81 12.02
C CYS A 153 -15.55 -3.93 10.79
N PHE A 154 -14.47 -3.15 10.80
CA PHE A 154 -14.12 -2.27 9.69
C PHE A 154 -13.79 -3.07 8.42
N LYS A 155 -12.98 -4.13 8.55
CA LYS A 155 -12.70 -5.07 7.45
C LYS A 155 -13.98 -5.63 6.85
N LYS A 156 -14.91 -6.12 7.68
CA LYS A 156 -16.19 -6.67 7.23
C LYS A 156 -17.03 -5.62 6.51
N SER A 157 -17.12 -4.42 7.05
CA SER A 157 -17.84 -3.31 6.40
C SER A 157 -17.29 -3.00 5.00
N ILE A 158 -15.96 -3.04 4.81
CA ILE A 158 -15.36 -2.87 3.48
C ILE A 158 -15.72 -4.03 2.55
N ILE A 159 -15.66 -5.27 3.04
CA ILE A 159 -16.05 -6.46 2.24
C ILE A 159 -17.52 -6.34 1.80
N ASP A 160 -18.42 -6.03 2.73
CA ASP A 160 -19.85 -5.87 2.46
C ASP A 160 -20.08 -4.77 1.41
N TYR A 161 -19.34 -3.66 1.52
CA TYR A 161 -19.39 -2.57 0.55
C TYR A 161 -18.91 -3.02 -0.85
N LEU A 162 -17.78 -3.71 -0.93
CA LEU A 162 -17.23 -4.22 -2.19
C LEU A 162 -18.18 -5.21 -2.88
N ILE A 163 -18.86 -6.07 -2.10
CA ILE A 163 -19.88 -7.00 -2.60
C ILE A 163 -21.09 -6.20 -3.11
N HIS A 164 -21.55 -5.20 -2.36
CA HIS A 164 -22.70 -4.38 -2.73
C HIS A 164 -22.49 -3.66 -4.08
N ILE A 165 -21.30 -3.08 -4.30
CA ILE A 165 -20.97 -2.43 -5.57
C ILE A 165 -20.59 -3.42 -6.69
N LYS A 166 -20.63 -4.74 -6.41
CA LYS A 166 -20.22 -5.83 -7.30
C LYS A 166 -18.80 -5.60 -7.84
N PHE A 167 -17.88 -5.20 -6.97
CA PHE A 167 -16.57 -4.69 -7.38
C PHE A 167 -15.76 -5.67 -8.24
N SER A 168 -15.90 -6.98 -7.98
CA SER A 168 -15.27 -8.02 -8.79
C SER A 168 -15.64 -7.94 -10.28
N LYS A 169 -16.87 -7.53 -10.62
CA LYS A 169 -17.30 -7.41 -12.02
C LYS A 169 -16.54 -6.36 -12.83
N PHE A 170 -15.88 -5.41 -12.16
CA PHE A 170 -15.04 -4.44 -12.87
C PHE A 170 -13.71 -5.04 -13.35
N PHE A 171 -13.25 -6.13 -12.73
CA PHE A 171 -11.96 -6.76 -13.07
C PHE A 171 -12.08 -8.07 -13.84
N TYR A 172 -13.28 -8.67 -13.85
CA TYR A 172 -13.52 -10.03 -14.31
C TYR A 172 -14.83 -10.07 -15.10
N SER A 173 -14.85 -10.84 -16.20
CA SER A 173 -16.03 -10.97 -17.07
C SER A 173 -17.22 -11.61 -16.32
N ASN A 174 -18.45 -11.32 -16.77
CA ASN A 174 -19.70 -11.81 -16.17
C ASN A 174 -19.85 -13.34 -16.11
N ASN A 175 -19.00 -14.11 -16.79
CA ASN A 175 -19.08 -15.57 -16.83
C ASN A 175 -18.38 -16.27 -15.65
N ASP A 176 -17.58 -15.55 -14.84
CA ASP A 176 -16.86 -16.12 -13.70
C ASP A 176 -17.60 -15.81 -12.38
N GLU A 177 -18.65 -16.56 -12.06
CA GLU A 177 -19.42 -16.35 -10.81
C GLU A 177 -18.65 -16.72 -9.52
N ASN A 178 -17.52 -17.43 -9.62
CA ASN A 178 -16.71 -17.91 -8.49
C ASN A 178 -15.24 -17.47 -8.55
N ILE A 179 -14.98 -16.17 -8.65
CA ILE A 179 -13.60 -15.65 -8.65
C ILE A 179 -13.05 -15.66 -7.22
N ASP A 180 -11.99 -16.43 -6.99
CA ASP A 180 -11.23 -16.34 -5.75
C ASP A 180 -10.32 -15.09 -5.78
N LEU A 181 -10.70 -14.07 -5.01
CA LEU A 181 -9.94 -12.81 -4.84
C LEU A 181 -8.72 -12.96 -3.92
N ASN A 182 -8.40 -14.18 -3.49
CA ASN A 182 -7.37 -14.46 -2.49
C ASN A 182 -6.36 -15.52 -2.92
N GLU A 183 -6.36 -15.95 -4.19
CA GLU A 183 -5.40 -16.92 -4.76
C GLU A 183 -3.94 -16.61 -4.38
N ASN A 184 -3.56 -15.33 -4.36
CA ASN A 184 -2.21 -14.88 -4.10
C ASN A 184 -2.01 -14.31 -2.68
N SER A 185 -2.91 -14.57 -1.73
CA SER A 185 -2.85 -13.99 -0.38
C SER A 185 -1.62 -14.40 0.44
N SER A 186 -0.99 -15.52 0.10
CA SER A 186 0.25 -15.98 0.74
C SER A 186 1.51 -15.39 0.09
N CYS A 187 1.39 -14.76 -1.09
CA CYS A 187 2.51 -14.21 -1.84
C CYS A 187 2.92 -12.83 -1.27
N TRP A 188 3.92 -12.84 -0.40
CA TRP A 188 4.43 -11.62 0.24
C TRP A 188 5.02 -10.59 -0.74
N PRO A 189 5.79 -10.99 -1.79
CA PRO A 189 6.30 -10.03 -2.78
C PRO A 189 5.20 -9.23 -3.50
N LEU A 190 4.03 -9.82 -3.75
CA LEU A 190 2.89 -9.10 -4.33
C LEU A 190 2.29 -8.10 -3.34
N ILE A 191 2.23 -8.44 -2.05
CA ILE A 191 1.80 -7.50 -1.01
C ILE A 191 2.79 -6.34 -0.90
N GLN A 192 4.10 -6.60 -0.92
CA GLN A 192 5.13 -5.55 -0.97
C GLN A 192 5.01 -4.68 -2.22
N ALA A 193 4.71 -5.27 -3.38
CA ALA A 193 4.49 -4.54 -4.62
C ALA A 193 3.35 -3.53 -4.50
N ILE A 194 2.25 -3.91 -3.85
CA ILE A 194 1.13 -3.00 -3.55
C ILE A 194 1.58 -1.87 -2.64
N LEU A 195 2.30 -2.17 -1.55
CA LEU A 195 2.79 -1.14 -0.62
C LEU A 195 3.70 -0.13 -1.34
N VAL A 196 4.68 -0.61 -2.12
CA VAL A 196 5.61 0.23 -2.90
C VAL A 196 4.86 1.10 -3.91
N ARG A 197 3.86 0.53 -4.60
CA ARG A 197 3.10 1.24 -5.63
C ARG A 197 2.20 2.33 -5.06
N CYS A 198 1.60 2.08 -3.89
CA CYS A 198 0.63 2.97 -3.27
C CYS A 198 1.26 3.99 -2.31
N LEU A 199 2.44 3.72 -1.76
CA LEU A 199 3.14 4.59 -0.80
C LEU A 199 4.54 5.05 -1.27
N PRO A 200 4.74 5.42 -2.55
CA PRO A 200 6.09 5.70 -3.06
C PRO A 200 6.78 6.86 -2.35
N GLN A 201 6.01 7.78 -1.76
CA GLN A 201 6.50 8.93 -1.01
C GLN A 201 7.16 8.55 0.33
N ASN A 202 6.87 7.36 0.84
CA ASN A 202 7.27 6.90 2.16
C ASN A 202 8.39 5.85 2.08
N LEU A 203 9.08 5.79 0.94
CA LEU A 203 10.26 4.96 0.76
C LEU A 203 11.41 5.54 1.57
N ILE A 204 12.05 4.69 2.37
CA ILE A 204 13.29 4.98 3.09
C ILE A 204 14.42 4.13 2.52
N SER A 205 15.59 4.72 2.39
CA SER A 205 16.81 4.06 1.96
C SER A 205 17.88 4.17 3.03
N TYR A 206 18.67 3.12 3.21
CA TYR A 206 19.89 3.18 4.01
C TYR A 206 21.05 3.69 3.17
N ASP A 207 21.66 4.79 3.60
CA ASP A 207 22.80 5.44 2.93
C ASP A 207 23.93 5.61 3.94
N GLN A 208 25.05 4.91 3.69
CA GLN A 208 26.38 5.01 4.31
C GLN A 208 26.52 5.25 5.83
N GLN A 209 25.43 5.14 6.62
CA GLN A 209 25.34 5.07 8.08
C GLN A 209 23.92 5.29 8.61
N TRP A 210 23.03 5.95 7.86
CA TRP A 210 21.70 6.33 8.36
C TRP A 210 20.58 6.04 7.35
N LEU A 211 19.36 6.00 7.87
CA LEU A 211 18.15 5.93 7.06
C LEU A 211 17.75 7.33 6.61
N SER A 212 17.42 7.47 5.33
CA SER A 212 16.96 8.73 4.77
C SER A 212 15.75 8.55 3.85
N SER A 213 14.95 9.60 3.75
CA SER A 213 13.94 9.75 2.72
C SER A 213 13.99 11.18 2.20
N ARG A 214 14.04 11.36 0.88
CA ARG A 214 14.08 12.70 0.24
C ARG A 214 15.18 13.62 0.81
N ASN A 215 16.36 13.06 1.09
CA ASN A 215 17.51 13.74 1.71
C ASN A 215 17.31 14.19 3.16
N GLU A 216 16.26 13.72 3.83
CA GLU A 216 16.02 13.97 5.26
C GLU A 216 16.31 12.72 6.09
N LEU A 217 16.89 12.91 7.26
CA LEU A 217 17.19 11.83 8.21
C LEU A 217 15.89 11.28 8.79
N VAL A 218 15.71 9.96 8.68
CA VAL A 218 14.55 9.24 9.22
C VAL A 218 15.01 8.25 10.28
N THR A 219 14.27 8.18 11.37
CA THR A 219 14.40 7.13 12.38
C THR A 219 13.18 6.23 12.36
N LEU A 220 13.30 5.00 12.82
CA LEU A 220 12.15 4.09 12.89
C LEU A 220 11.44 4.27 14.22
N ASP A 221 10.12 4.08 14.22
CA ASP A 221 9.36 4.05 15.45
C ASP A 221 9.86 2.94 16.38
N GLN A 222 9.96 3.22 17.69
CA GLN A 222 10.48 2.26 18.69
C GLN A 222 9.72 0.93 18.73
N SER A 223 8.46 0.93 18.32
CA SER A 223 7.62 -0.28 18.27
C SER A 223 7.83 -1.13 17.01
N SER A 224 8.61 -0.65 16.05
CA SER A 224 8.92 -1.36 14.81
C SER A 224 9.85 -2.55 15.07
N ILE A 225 9.56 -3.68 14.42
CA ILE A 225 10.45 -4.84 14.47
C ILE A 225 11.79 -4.62 13.75
N LEU A 226 11.86 -3.63 12.85
CA LEU A 226 13.07 -3.34 12.07
C LEU A 226 14.18 -2.69 12.89
N ASN A 227 13.90 -2.19 14.09
CA ASN A 227 14.91 -1.61 14.99
C ASN A 227 16.02 -2.60 15.39
N HIS A 228 15.76 -3.90 15.27
CA HIS A 228 16.73 -4.95 15.62
C HIS A 228 17.56 -5.43 14.44
N ILE A 229 17.27 -4.94 13.24
CA ILE A 229 18.00 -5.32 12.03
C ILE A 229 19.27 -4.49 11.94
N GLN A 230 20.37 -5.16 11.62
CA GLN A 230 21.59 -4.48 11.24
C GLN A 230 21.47 -4.05 9.78
N TRP A 231 21.17 -2.78 9.57
CA TRP A 231 21.15 -2.17 8.25
C TRP A 231 22.56 -2.19 7.67
N ASN A 232 22.71 -2.74 6.47
CA ASN A 232 23.99 -2.79 5.79
C ASN A 232 23.82 -2.84 4.27
N GLU A 233 24.81 -2.32 3.56
CA GLU A 233 24.79 -2.29 2.10
C GLU A 233 25.15 -3.66 1.49
N ARG A 234 25.88 -4.49 2.25
CA ARG A 234 26.44 -5.78 1.83
C ARG A 234 25.40 -6.90 1.82
N ASP A 235 24.46 -6.94 2.77
CA ASP A 235 23.44 -8.01 2.86
C ASP A 235 22.13 -7.63 2.13
N LYS A 236 22.17 -6.63 1.25
CA LYS A 236 21.03 -6.18 0.41
C LYS A 236 19.82 -5.64 1.19
N ILE A 237 19.98 -5.29 2.47
CA ILE A 237 18.93 -4.67 3.30
C ILE A 237 19.00 -3.16 3.13
N ARG A 238 18.46 -2.65 2.00
CA ARG A 238 18.67 -1.27 1.56
C ARG A 238 17.42 -0.40 1.66
N PHE A 239 16.26 -0.97 1.40
CA PHE A 239 15.03 -0.22 1.21
C PHE A 239 13.93 -0.72 2.13
N ALA A 240 13.20 0.20 2.73
CA ALA A 240 11.94 -0.11 3.38
C ALA A 240 10.87 0.89 2.99
N ILE A 241 9.62 0.46 3.07
CA ILE A 241 8.45 1.30 2.89
C ILE A 241 7.81 1.53 4.26
N CYS A 242 7.55 2.79 4.59
CA CYS A 242 6.78 3.17 5.77
C CYS A 242 5.32 3.39 5.38
N ASP A 243 4.40 3.14 6.30
CA ASP A 243 3.01 3.58 6.17
C ASP A 243 2.92 5.11 6.16
N ASP A 244 3.64 5.76 7.09
CA ASP A 244 3.70 7.21 7.21
C ASP A 244 5.08 7.65 7.75
N ILE A 245 5.48 8.88 7.45
CA ILE A 245 6.70 9.51 7.98
C ILE A 245 6.28 10.78 8.72
N VAL A 246 6.28 10.70 10.05
CA VAL A 246 5.76 11.76 10.92
C VAL A 246 6.90 12.56 11.54
N ARG A 247 6.79 13.88 11.57
CA ARG A 247 7.74 14.75 12.26
C ARG A 247 7.48 14.75 13.77
N SER A 248 8.50 14.36 14.54
CA SER A 248 8.50 14.40 15.99
C SER A 248 8.54 15.84 16.53
N THR A 249 8.14 16.01 17.80
CA THR A 249 8.27 17.27 18.55
C THR A 249 9.73 17.75 18.65
N LYS A 250 10.69 16.83 18.57
CA LYS A 250 12.14 17.13 18.54
C LYS A 250 12.67 17.45 17.14
N GLY A 251 11.80 17.55 16.13
CA GLY A 251 12.16 17.89 14.76
C GLY A 251 12.64 16.71 13.89
N LEU A 252 12.83 15.51 14.46
CA LEU A 252 13.23 14.29 13.76
C LEU A 252 12.06 13.65 13.01
N PHE A 253 12.31 13.08 11.83
CA PHE A 253 11.32 12.28 11.12
C PHE A 253 11.30 10.84 11.64
N ILE A 254 10.10 10.29 11.82
CA ILE A 254 9.86 8.95 12.34
C ILE A 254 9.01 8.16 11.34
N GLY A 255 9.58 7.11 10.78
CA GLY A 255 8.88 6.13 9.96
C GLY A 255 7.98 5.24 10.82
N LYS A 256 6.69 5.25 10.52
CA LYS A 256 5.66 4.40 11.15
C LYS A 256 5.41 3.18 10.30
N TYR A 257 5.28 2.03 10.97
CA TYR A 257 4.98 0.70 10.40
C TYR A 257 5.80 0.40 9.14
N CYS A 258 6.98 -0.17 9.34
CA CYS A 258 7.97 -0.28 8.28
C CYS A 258 8.06 -1.71 7.76
N THR A 259 8.23 -1.84 6.45
CA THR A 259 8.43 -3.12 5.77
C THR A 259 9.68 -3.06 4.92
N LEU A 260 10.60 -3.99 5.16
CA LEU A 260 11.74 -4.19 4.27
C LEU A 260 11.25 -4.63 2.89
N ILE A 261 11.82 -4.04 1.84
CA ILE A 261 11.43 -4.28 0.45
C ILE A 261 12.58 -4.97 -0.29
N GLU A 262 12.21 -5.99 -1.06
CA GLU A 262 13.14 -6.69 -1.94
C GLU A 262 13.47 -5.84 -3.17
N ASP A 263 14.73 -5.87 -3.61
CA ASP A 263 15.21 -5.09 -4.76
C ASP A 263 14.38 -5.37 -6.02
N ILE A 264 13.97 -6.63 -6.24
CA ILE A 264 13.15 -7.03 -7.39
C ILE A 264 11.76 -6.37 -7.36
N VAL A 265 11.16 -6.23 -6.18
CA VAL A 265 9.86 -5.58 -6.03
C VAL A 265 9.99 -4.09 -6.33
N LEU A 266 11.01 -3.44 -5.79
CA LEU A 266 11.26 -2.02 -6.05
C LEU A 266 11.55 -1.77 -7.54
N LEU A 267 12.31 -2.65 -8.17
CA LEU A 267 12.65 -2.57 -9.59
C LEU A 267 11.41 -2.55 -10.48
N PHE A 268 10.43 -3.41 -10.21
CA PHE A 268 9.25 -3.54 -11.06
C PHE A 268 8.12 -2.57 -10.70
N PHE A 269 7.90 -2.32 -9.41
CA PHE A 269 6.73 -1.60 -8.91
C PHE A 269 7.03 -0.20 -8.36
N GLY A 270 8.30 0.12 -8.10
CA GLY A 270 8.73 1.47 -7.73
C GLY A 270 8.47 2.49 -8.83
N THR A 271 8.48 3.79 -8.48
CA THR A 271 8.34 4.83 -9.50
C THR A 271 9.62 4.95 -10.34
N ILE A 272 9.48 5.43 -11.58
CA ILE A 272 10.61 5.58 -12.50
C ILE A 272 11.60 6.63 -11.97
N ASN A 273 11.11 7.67 -11.29
CA ASN A 273 11.97 8.72 -10.72
C ASN A 273 12.69 8.23 -9.46
N ASP A 274 12.03 7.43 -8.61
CA ASP A 274 12.67 6.90 -7.39
C ASP A 274 13.70 5.82 -7.73
N ALA A 275 13.45 4.99 -8.75
CA ALA A 275 14.41 3.98 -9.22
C ALA A 275 15.61 4.57 -10.00
N LEU A 276 15.49 5.80 -10.52
CA LEU A 276 16.53 6.48 -11.31
C LEU A 276 17.27 7.60 -10.55
N LYS A 277 16.76 8.05 -9.39
CA LYS A 277 17.33 9.15 -8.58
C LYS A 277 17.43 8.82 -7.08
N LEU A 278 17.69 7.57 -6.72
CA LEU A 278 18.33 7.29 -5.44
C LEU A 278 19.82 7.57 -5.64
N ASN A 279 20.26 8.74 -5.16
CA ASN A 279 21.63 9.22 -5.29
C ASN A 279 22.62 8.08 -4.99
N ASP A 280 23.58 7.90 -5.90
CA ASP A 280 24.63 6.89 -5.96
C ASP A 280 24.24 5.42 -6.21
N TYR A 281 22.96 5.06 -6.14
CA TYR A 281 22.48 3.72 -6.48
C TYR A 281 21.44 3.79 -7.59
N GLN A 282 21.91 4.02 -8.83
CA GLN A 282 21.15 3.54 -9.96
C GLN A 282 20.98 2.03 -9.77
N ILE A 283 19.75 1.55 -9.56
CA ILE A 283 19.42 0.21 -10.02
C ILE A 283 19.44 0.34 -11.55
N VAL A 284 20.64 0.37 -12.12
CA VAL A 284 20.83 0.34 -13.56
C VAL A 284 20.21 -0.98 -13.96
N LEU A 285 19.04 -0.90 -14.59
CA LEU A 285 18.57 -1.95 -15.47
C LEU A 285 19.56 -1.99 -16.64
N SER A 286 20.78 -2.46 -16.38
CA SER A 286 21.80 -2.69 -17.40
C SER A 286 21.30 -3.74 -18.39
N ASP A 287 20.39 -4.60 -17.92
CA ASP A 287 19.65 -5.53 -18.74
C ASP A 287 18.42 -4.88 -19.38
N ASN A 288 18.53 -4.61 -20.68
CA ASN A 288 17.46 -4.13 -21.54
C ASN A 288 16.18 -4.99 -21.45
N ASN A 289 16.28 -6.27 -21.09
CA ASN A 289 15.13 -7.17 -20.99
C ASN A 289 14.29 -6.88 -19.75
N LEU A 290 14.91 -6.61 -18.61
CA LEU A 290 14.20 -6.27 -17.37
C LEU A 290 13.47 -4.92 -17.50
N PHE A 291 14.07 -3.95 -18.17
CA PHE A 291 13.40 -2.67 -18.49
C PHE A 291 12.19 -2.87 -19.42
N LYS A 292 12.34 -3.68 -20.48
CA LYS A 292 11.23 -4.06 -21.37
C LYS A 292 10.12 -4.79 -20.62
N LEU A 293 10.46 -5.65 -19.68
CA LEU A 293 9.48 -6.39 -18.89
C LEU A 293 8.71 -5.46 -17.94
N ARG A 294 9.42 -4.57 -17.23
CA ARG A 294 8.82 -3.54 -16.35
C ARG A 294 7.86 -2.63 -17.10
N THR A 295 8.26 -2.15 -18.28
CA THR A 295 7.42 -1.27 -19.10
C THR A 295 6.16 -1.99 -19.59
N LYS A 296 6.29 -3.23 -20.06
CA LYS A 296 5.14 -4.08 -20.42
C LYS A 296 4.20 -4.33 -19.23
N LEU A 297 4.75 -4.66 -18.06
CA LEU A 297 3.96 -4.88 -16.84
C LEU A 297 3.17 -3.64 -16.46
N ASN A 298 3.82 -2.48 -16.39
CA ASN A 298 3.17 -1.21 -16.07
C ASN A 298 2.08 -0.86 -17.09
N ALA A 299 2.31 -1.12 -18.38
CA ALA A 299 1.31 -0.92 -19.42
C ALA A 299 0.11 -1.88 -19.28
N CYS A 300 0.33 -3.14 -18.92
CA CYS A 300 -0.75 -4.10 -18.63
C CYS A 300 -1.57 -3.66 -17.40
N ILE A 301 -0.92 -3.29 -16.31
CA ILE A 301 -1.58 -2.78 -15.10
C ILE A 301 -2.42 -1.56 -15.44
N LYS A 302 -1.84 -0.58 -16.15
CA LYS A 302 -2.53 0.65 -16.54
C LYS A 302 -3.76 0.36 -17.40
N ARG A 303 -3.63 -0.50 -18.42
CA ARG A 303 -4.77 -0.87 -19.27
C ARG A 303 -5.87 -1.55 -18.47
N LYS A 304 -5.53 -2.48 -17.56
CA LYS A 304 -6.51 -3.18 -16.72
C LYS A 304 -7.19 -2.28 -15.69
N LEU A 305 -6.51 -1.24 -15.22
CA LEU A 305 -7.13 -0.21 -14.36
C LEU A 305 -7.99 0.77 -15.18
N GLN A 306 -7.67 0.98 -16.46
CA GLN A 306 -8.45 1.84 -17.36
C GLN A 306 -9.67 1.13 -17.95
N SER A 307 -9.67 -0.20 -18.05
CA SER A 307 -10.81 -0.98 -18.53
C SER A 307 -11.86 -1.29 -17.46
N LEU A 308 -11.71 -0.77 -16.23
CA LEU A 308 -12.63 -1.00 -15.11
C LEU A 308 -14.06 -0.52 -15.42
N GLY A 309 -14.91 -1.42 -15.90
CA GLY A 309 -16.30 -1.11 -16.27
C GLY A 309 -16.57 -1.02 -17.78
N CYS A 310 -15.55 -1.28 -18.61
CA CYS A 310 -15.68 -1.37 -20.05
C CYS A 310 -15.64 -2.83 -20.53
N ASP A 311 -16.60 -3.24 -21.37
CA ASP A 311 -16.71 -4.61 -21.93
C ASP A 311 -15.59 -5.00 -22.93
N ASN A 312 -14.58 -4.14 -23.13
CA ASN A 312 -13.57 -4.26 -24.18
C ASN A 312 -12.25 -4.95 -23.74
N ASP A 313 -12.27 -5.72 -22.66
CA ASP A 313 -11.10 -6.48 -22.22
C ASP A 313 -10.71 -7.53 -23.28
N THR A 314 -9.60 -7.31 -23.99
CA THR A 314 -9.08 -8.33 -24.91
C THR A 314 -8.48 -9.49 -24.11
N THR A 315 -8.91 -10.71 -24.42
CA THR A 315 -8.49 -11.97 -23.74
C THR A 315 -6.96 -12.14 -23.63
N ASN A 316 -6.19 -11.57 -24.56
CA ASN A 316 -4.73 -11.62 -24.58
C ASN A 316 -4.06 -10.79 -23.47
N ASP A 317 -4.64 -9.67 -23.06
CA ASP A 317 -4.09 -8.85 -21.98
C ASP A 317 -4.27 -9.53 -20.61
N TYR A 318 -5.38 -10.25 -20.46
CA TYR A 318 -5.69 -11.04 -19.27
C TYR A 318 -4.67 -12.15 -19.05
N HIS A 319 -4.34 -12.89 -20.12
CA HIS A 319 -3.37 -13.97 -20.07
C HIS A 319 -1.96 -13.45 -19.80
N SER A 320 -1.58 -12.32 -20.40
CA SER A 320 -0.26 -11.69 -20.21
C SER A 320 -0.07 -11.19 -18.78
N PHE A 321 -1.09 -10.53 -18.22
CA PHE A 321 -1.06 -10.05 -16.84
C PHE A 321 -1.00 -11.21 -15.84
N ASN A 322 -1.86 -12.22 -15.99
CA ASN A 322 -1.86 -13.38 -15.08
C ASN A 322 -0.54 -14.17 -15.15
N LEU A 323 0.08 -14.28 -16.34
CA LEU A 323 1.39 -14.89 -16.49
C LEU A 323 2.46 -14.10 -15.72
N LEU A 324 2.45 -12.77 -15.82
CA LEU A 324 3.40 -11.92 -15.09
C LEU A 324 3.20 -12.03 -13.57
N VAL A 325 1.95 -12.00 -13.10
CA VAL A 325 1.65 -12.20 -11.66
C VAL A 325 2.13 -13.57 -11.19
N LYS A 326 1.94 -14.64 -11.99
CA LYS A 326 2.48 -15.98 -11.69
C LYS A 326 4.01 -16.03 -11.68
N ILE A 327 4.67 -15.29 -12.57
CA ILE A 327 6.14 -15.19 -12.54
C ILE A 327 6.57 -14.54 -11.23
N PHE A 328 5.97 -13.41 -10.84
CA PHE A 328 6.29 -12.74 -9.58
C PHE A 328 5.95 -13.59 -8.35
N SER A 329 4.88 -14.37 -8.37
CA SER A 329 4.53 -15.25 -7.26
C SER A 329 5.50 -16.41 -7.05
N ASN A 330 6.29 -16.73 -8.07
CA ASN A 330 7.25 -17.83 -8.08
C ASN A 330 8.70 -17.37 -7.89
N ILE A 331 8.95 -16.06 -7.83
CA ILE A 331 10.26 -15.52 -7.44
C ILE A 331 10.35 -15.69 -5.92
N ASN A 332 11.04 -16.75 -5.49
CA ASN A 332 11.40 -17.02 -4.09
C ASN A 332 12.78 -16.48 -3.78
#